data_AF-A0A8S2TUB3-F1
#
_entry.id   AF-A0A8S2TUB3-F1
#
_cell.length_a   1.000
_cell.length_b   1.000
_cell.length_c   1.000
_cell.angle_alpha   90.00
_cell.angle_beta   90.00
_cell.angle_gamma   90.00
#
_symmetry.space_group_name_H-M   'P 1'
#
loop_
_entity.id
_entity.type
_entity.pdbx_description
1 polymer ?
#
loop_
_entity_poly.entity_id
_entity_poly.type
_entity_poly.pdbx_seq_one_letter_code
_entity_poly.pdbx_strand_id
1 'polypeptide(L)'
;EYDLYFTDAQQVLDIFSEIEEKSLPLVQKTQNAVEQLDDMREKIEEINNEKTLEIENLQMQIQRLELEIKQMIDRENECNNRIMHYKKGEQDILLTDLNDGVEVLYNKHLATSGEGMSTIRMLSAIETRLEELFSTIERMNQQKIAEAEKFREIEVRTVERIEKMHREETFAKEKRRKALARSLSPPHPKSGRPLMERSRPLNILFVPKGSQRQIHTKKTTTTTNNYRYTEIKQKCEK
;
A
#
# COMPACT_ATOMS: atom_id res chain seq x y z
N GLU A 1 33.78 66.40 103.43
CA GLU A 1 33.85 65.07 104.07
C GLU A 1 33.79 64.03 102.97
N TYR A 2 34.84 63.21 102.88
CA TYR A 2 34.82 61.99 102.08
C TYR A 2 34.86 60.84 103.09
N ASP A 3 33.75 60.12 103.22
CA ASP A 3 33.75 58.86 103.95
C ASP A 3 34.59 57.86 103.15
N LEU A 4 35.70 57.42 103.74
CA LEU A 4 36.45 56.31 103.16
C LEU A 4 35.59 55.05 103.30
N TYR A 5 35.14 54.50 102.17
CA TYR A 5 34.37 53.27 102.09
C TYR A 5 35.09 52.05 102.71
N PHE A 6 36.39 52.14 102.93
CA PHE A 6 37.23 51.07 103.46
C PHE A 6 38.14 51.60 104.55
N THR A 7 38.19 50.88 105.67
CA THR A 7 38.96 51.27 106.87
C THR A 7 40.30 50.55 106.94
N ASP A 8 40.41 49.39 106.29
CA ASP A 8 41.63 48.58 106.19
C ASP A 8 41.76 47.98 104.78
N ALA A 9 42.98 47.87 104.28
CA ALA A 9 43.27 47.36 102.94
C ALA A 9 42.89 45.87 102.79
N GLN A 10 42.80 45.11 103.89
CA GLN A 10 42.40 43.70 103.86
C GLN A 10 40.92 43.50 103.48
N GLN A 11 40.04 44.45 103.81
CA GLN A 11 38.60 44.34 103.50
C GLN A 11 38.34 44.22 101.99
N VAL A 12 39.15 44.87 101.16
CA VAL A 12 39.04 44.80 99.70
C VAL A 12 39.53 43.44 99.18
N LEU A 13 40.61 42.91 99.76
CA LEU A 13 41.16 41.61 99.37
C LEU A 13 40.22 40.46 99.73
N ASP A 14 39.57 40.52 100.89
CA ASP A 14 38.58 39.53 101.32
C ASP A 14 37.35 39.52 100.40
N ILE A 15 36.86 40.70 100.00
CA ILE A 15 35.75 40.82 99.04
C ILE A 15 36.16 40.28 97.66
N PHE A 16 37.38 40.58 97.19
CA PHE A 16 37.90 40.03 95.94
C PHE A 16 38.02 38.50 96.00
N SER A 17 38.51 37.96 97.11
CA SER A 17 38.62 36.52 97.34
C SER A 17 37.25 35.84 97.35
N GLU A 18 36.24 36.44 97.99
CA GLU A 18 34.87 35.91 97.99
C GLU A 18 34.23 35.96 96.59
N ILE A 19 34.51 37.01 95.81
CA ILE A 19 34.06 37.12 94.40
C ILE A 19 34.78 36.10 93.53
N GLU A 20 36.07 35.86 93.76
CA GLU A 20 36.87 34.86 93.06
C GLU A 20 36.37 33.44 93.36
N GLU A 21 36.11 33.14 94.63
CA GLU A 21 35.54 31.86 95.08
C GLU A 21 34.15 31.59 94.47
N LYS A 22 33.33 32.63 94.27
CA LYS A 22 32.00 32.50 93.63
C LYS A 22 32.03 32.50 92.10
N SER A 23 32.99 33.16 91.47
CA SER A 23 33.07 33.27 90.00
C SER A 23 33.73 32.05 89.34
N LEU A 24 34.71 31.42 89.99
CA LEU A 24 35.40 30.24 89.43
C LEU A 24 34.44 29.06 89.12
N PRO A 25 33.52 28.68 90.03
CA PRO A 25 32.56 27.61 89.76
C PRO A 25 31.57 27.94 88.64
N LEU A 26 31.25 29.23 88.45
CA LEU A 26 30.42 29.67 87.32
C LEU A 26 31.15 29.49 86.00
N VAL A 27 32.42 29.88 85.93
CA VAL A 27 33.27 29.67 84.75
C VAL A 27 33.37 28.18 84.40
N GLN A 28 33.58 27.32 85.41
CA GLN A 28 33.59 25.87 85.21
C GLN A 28 32.25 25.33 84.72
N LYS A 29 31.12 25.77 85.30
CA LYS A 29 29.78 25.36 84.83
C LYS A 29 29.52 25.79 83.39
N THR A 30 29.91 27.01 83.02
CA THR A 30 29.76 27.48 81.64
C THR A 30 30.65 26.70 80.68
N GLN A 31 31.88 26.36 81.08
CA GLN A 31 32.78 25.54 80.27
C GLN A 31 32.22 24.13 80.05
N ASN A 32 31.77 23.47 81.12
CA ASN A 32 31.14 22.15 81.02
C ASN A 32 29.86 22.18 80.16
N ALA A 33 29.08 23.26 80.24
CA ALA A 33 27.88 23.43 79.39
C ALA A 33 28.26 23.63 77.92
N VAL A 34 29.35 24.35 77.64
CA VAL A 34 29.87 24.51 76.27
C VAL A 34 30.35 23.17 75.71
N GLU A 35 31.11 22.39 76.47
CA GLU A 35 31.55 21.05 76.06
C GLU A 35 30.37 20.12 75.76
N GLN A 36 29.34 20.11 76.61
CA GLN A 36 28.12 19.34 76.34
C GLN A 36 27.39 19.80 75.07
N LEU A 37 27.38 21.10 74.79
CA LEU A 37 26.78 21.63 73.56
C LEU A 37 27.58 21.22 72.32
N ASP A 38 28.90 21.19 72.42
CA ASP A 38 29.77 20.73 71.32
C ASP A 38 29.60 19.23 71.07
N ASP A 39 29.56 18.40 72.11
CA ASP A 39 29.24 16.96 72.01
C ASP A 39 27.86 16.72 71.36
N MET A 40 26.87 17.56 71.70
CA MET A 40 25.54 17.47 71.10
C MET A 40 25.55 17.87 69.64
N ARG A 41 26.34 18.88 69.25
CA ARG A 41 26.48 19.30 67.86
C ARG A 41 27.10 18.22 66.99
N GLU A 42 28.16 17.59 67.48
CA GLU A 42 28.82 16.47 66.78
C GLU A 42 27.83 15.32 66.55
N LYS A 43 27.09 14.91 67.59
CA LYS A 43 26.04 13.87 67.46
C LYS A 43 24.96 14.24 66.45
N ILE A 44 24.54 15.51 66.42
CA ILE A 44 23.55 15.97 65.43
C ILE A 44 24.12 15.86 64.01
N GLU A 45 25.40 16.21 63.82
CA GLU A 45 26.07 16.11 62.53
C GLU A 45 26.21 14.65 62.07
N GLU A 46 26.62 13.74 62.96
CA GLU A 46 26.67 12.30 62.69
C GLU A 46 25.29 11.75 62.29
N ILE A 47 24.25 12.04 63.08
CA ILE A 47 22.88 11.60 62.79
C ILE A 47 22.40 12.18 61.45
N ASN A 48 22.68 13.45 61.16
CA ASN A 48 22.29 14.05 59.89
C ASN A 48 22.99 13.36 58.72
N ASN A 49 24.28 13.06 58.84
CA ASN A 49 25.03 12.35 57.80
C ASN A 49 24.46 10.95 57.56
N GLU A 50 24.18 10.18 58.61
CA GLU A 50 23.51 8.87 58.49
C GLU A 50 22.14 8.99 57.82
N LYS A 51 21.34 9.99 58.22
CA LYS A 51 20.01 10.22 57.65
C LYS A 51 20.07 10.64 56.20
N THR A 52 21.05 11.46 55.80
CA THR A 52 21.22 11.84 54.38
C THR A 52 21.56 10.62 53.52
N LEU A 53 22.44 9.74 53.98
CA LEU A 53 22.75 8.48 53.31
C LEU A 53 21.52 7.56 53.20
N GLU A 54 20.71 7.48 54.26
CA GLU A 54 19.47 6.70 54.26
C GLU A 54 18.44 7.25 53.25
N ILE A 55 18.29 8.57 53.17
CA ILE A 55 17.42 9.25 52.19
C ILE A 55 17.89 8.95 50.76
N GLU A 56 19.18 9.07 50.47
CA GLU A 56 19.73 8.77 49.15
C GLU A 56 19.50 7.30 48.76
N ASN A 57 19.71 6.37 49.70
CA ASN A 57 19.46 4.95 49.47
C ASN A 57 17.98 4.67 49.17
N LEU A 58 17.06 5.26 49.96
CA LEU A 58 15.63 5.13 49.71
C LEU A 58 15.22 5.73 48.36
N GLN A 59 15.78 6.87 47.97
CA GLN A 59 15.55 7.46 46.66
C GLN A 59 16.01 6.54 45.52
N MET A 60 17.18 5.92 45.64
CA MET A 60 17.65 4.93 44.65
C MET A 60 16.73 3.70 44.56
N GLN A 61 16.20 3.24 45.70
CA GLN A 61 15.24 2.13 45.72
C GLN A 61 13.92 2.49 45.05
N ILE A 62 13.40 3.69 45.30
CA ILE A 62 12.19 4.20 44.63
C ILE A 62 12.40 4.24 43.12
N GLN A 63 13.51 4.81 42.64
CA GLN A 63 13.82 4.89 41.21
C GLN A 63 13.92 3.50 40.56
N ARG A 64 14.49 2.52 41.27
CA ARG A 64 14.56 1.13 40.80
C ARG A 64 13.17 0.52 40.65
N LEU A 65 12.33 0.66 41.68
CA LEU A 65 10.98 0.12 41.67
C LEU A 65 10.11 0.79 40.60
N GLU A 66 10.23 2.11 40.41
CA GLU A 66 9.54 2.83 39.33
C GLU A 66 9.94 2.31 37.95
N LEU A 67 11.22 2.00 37.74
CA LEU A 67 11.71 1.40 36.49
C LEU A 67 11.13 -0.01 36.29
N GLU A 68 11.13 -0.84 37.34
CA GLU A 68 10.56 -2.18 37.29
C GLU A 68 9.04 -2.16 36.99
N ILE A 69 8.30 -1.23 37.61
CA ILE A 69 6.87 -1.03 37.34
C ILE A 69 6.66 -0.65 35.87
N LYS A 70 7.42 0.30 35.34
CA LYS A 70 7.33 0.68 33.91
C LYS A 70 7.58 -0.52 33.00
N GLN A 71 8.62 -1.31 33.27
CA GLN A 71 8.91 -2.51 32.48
C GLN A 71 7.79 -3.56 32.58
N MET A 72 7.18 -3.72 33.75
CA MET A 72 6.03 -4.64 33.90
C MET A 72 4.82 -4.16 33.11
N ILE A 73 4.50 -2.86 33.16
CA ILE A 73 3.41 -2.27 32.37
C ILE A 73 3.66 -2.44 30.86
N ASP A 74 4.89 -2.21 30.40
CA ASP A 74 5.24 -2.39 28.99
C ASP A 74 5.07 -3.84 28.53
N ARG A 75 5.52 -4.81 29.36
CA ARG A 75 5.31 -6.25 29.09
C ARG A 75 3.84 -6.64 29.11
N GLU A 76 3.06 -6.09 30.03
CA GLU A 76 1.61 -6.31 30.09
C GLU A 76 0.92 -5.78 28.84
N ASN A 77 1.28 -4.58 28.38
CA ASN A 77 0.77 -3.99 27.15
C ASN A 77 1.13 -4.83 25.92
N GLU A 78 2.36 -5.33 25.83
CA GLU A 78 2.77 -6.23 24.75
C GLU A 78 1.96 -7.53 24.75
N CYS A 79 1.77 -8.14 25.92
CA CYS A 79 0.95 -9.34 26.08
C CYS A 79 -0.51 -9.06 25.67
N ASN A 80 -1.09 -7.96 26.15
CA ASN A 80 -2.44 -7.54 25.81
C ASN A 80 -2.61 -7.28 24.31
N ASN A 81 -1.63 -6.63 23.66
CA ASN A 81 -1.66 -6.42 22.21
C ASN A 81 -1.66 -7.75 21.44
N ARG A 82 -0.86 -8.72 21.89
CA ARG A 82 -0.86 -10.08 21.29
C ARG A 82 -2.20 -10.76 21.49
N ILE A 83 -2.76 -10.73 22.71
CA ILE A 83 -4.08 -11.30 23.01
C ILE A 83 -5.16 -10.62 22.17
N MET A 84 -5.14 -9.31 22.03
CA MET A 84 -6.09 -8.55 21.20
C MET A 84 -5.96 -8.91 19.72
N HIS A 85 -4.75 -9.14 19.22
CA HIS A 85 -4.54 -9.61 17.85
C HIS A 85 -5.22 -10.97 17.61
N TYR A 86 -5.07 -11.92 18.54
CA TYR A 86 -5.79 -13.21 18.45
C TYR A 86 -7.30 -13.09 18.66
N LYS A 87 -7.75 -12.18 19.53
CA LYS A 87 -9.18 -11.92 19.79
C LYS A 87 -9.87 -11.11 18.72
N LYS A 88 -9.14 -10.53 17.74
CA LYS A 88 -9.73 -9.66 16.71
C LYS A 88 -10.71 -10.39 15.79
N GLY A 89 -10.89 -11.71 15.94
CA GLY A 89 -11.88 -12.48 15.20
C GLY A 89 -11.60 -12.55 13.70
N GLU A 90 -10.51 -11.95 13.21
CA GLU A 90 -10.09 -12.01 11.81
C GLU A 90 -9.87 -13.47 11.37
N GLN A 91 -9.33 -14.29 12.29
CA GLN A 91 -9.17 -15.72 12.03
C GLN A 91 -10.51 -16.46 12.00
N ASP A 92 -11.47 -16.10 12.85
CA ASP A 92 -12.80 -16.71 12.85
C ASP A 92 -13.58 -16.35 11.58
N ILE A 93 -13.48 -15.09 11.12
CA ILE A 93 -14.05 -14.63 9.84
C ILE A 93 -13.42 -15.41 8.66
N LEU A 94 -12.10 -15.58 8.66
CA LEU A 94 -11.42 -16.36 7.63
C LEU A 94 -11.85 -17.84 7.65
N LEU A 95 -12.07 -18.41 8.84
CA LEU A 95 -12.54 -19.78 8.98
C LEU A 95 -13.99 -19.93 8.52
N THR A 96 -14.86 -18.95 8.77
CA THR A 96 -16.23 -18.94 8.23
C THR A 96 -16.23 -18.81 6.72
N ASP A 97 -15.46 -17.88 6.15
CA ASP A 97 -15.36 -17.70 4.70
C ASP A 97 -14.85 -18.96 4.00
N LEU A 98 -13.84 -19.62 4.60
CA LEU A 98 -13.33 -20.90 4.11
C LEU A 98 -14.42 -21.98 4.17
N ASN A 99 -15.13 -22.09 5.29
CA ASN A 99 -16.18 -23.08 5.46
C ASN A 99 -17.30 -22.89 4.42
N ASP A 100 -17.76 -21.66 4.22
CA ASP A 100 -18.79 -21.31 3.24
C ASP A 100 -18.35 -21.65 1.81
N GLY A 101 -17.09 -21.34 1.47
CA GLY A 101 -16.51 -21.68 0.16
C GLY A 101 -16.46 -23.19 -0.09
N VAL A 102 -16.07 -23.96 0.94
CA VAL A 102 -16.04 -25.43 0.87
C VAL A 102 -17.46 -26.01 0.78
N GLU A 103 -18.41 -25.45 1.52
CA GLU A 103 -19.82 -25.86 1.47
C GLU A 103 -20.43 -25.68 0.09
N VAL A 104 -20.16 -24.55 -0.58
CA VAL A 104 -20.60 -24.30 -1.97
C VAL A 104 -20.07 -25.39 -2.92
N LEU A 105 -18.79 -25.74 -2.80
CA LEU A 105 -18.18 -26.79 -3.63
C LEU A 105 -18.76 -28.16 -3.34
N TYR A 106 -18.92 -28.49 -2.06
CA TYR A 106 -19.51 -29.74 -1.59
C TYR A 106 -20.93 -29.92 -2.15
N ASN A 107 -21.80 -28.94 -1.95
CA ASN A 107 -23.19 -28.96 -2.42
C ASN A 107 -23.28 -29.07 -3.95
N LYS A 108 -22.39 -28.37 -4.68
CA LYS A 108 -22.34 -28.40 -6.16
C LYS A 108 -21.99 -29.79 -6.72
N HIS A 109 -21.07 -30.50 -6.07
CA HIS A 109 -20.51 -31.74 -6.63
C HIS A 109 -21.09 -33.02 -6.03
N LEU A 110 -21.60 -32.98 -4.80
CA LEU A 110 -22.11 -34.16 -4.07
C LEU A 110 -23.63 -34.14 -3.82
N ALA A 111 -24.34 -33.06 -4.20
CA ALA A 111 -25.80 -32.93 -4.14
C ALA A 111 -26.44 -33.33 -2.79
N THR A 112 -25.66 -33.25 -1.71
CA THR A 112 -26.05 -33.55 -0.33
C THR A 112 -25.87 -32.26 0.46
N SER A 113 -26.84 -31.86 1.29
CA SER A 113 -26.67 -30.69 2.16
C SER A 113 -25.54 -30.95 3.16
N GLY A 114 -24.49 -30.13 3.08
CA GLY A 114 -23.36 -30.13 4.01
C GLY A 114 -23.65 -29.49 5.38
N GLU A 115 -24.91 -29.13 5.66
CA GLU A 115 -25.31 -28.44 6.89
C GLU A 115 -24.85 -29.20 8.15
N GLY A 116 -24.01 -28.56 8.97
CA GLY A 116 -23.48 -29.13 10.21
C GLY A 116 -22.28 -30.07 10.04
N MET A 117 -21.77 -30.26 8.83
CA MET A 117 -20.56 -31.04 8.57
C MET A 117 -19.31 -30.18 8.80
N SER A 118 -18.32 -30.73 9.49
CA SER A 118 -17.01 -30.07 9.60
C SER A 118 -16.37 -29.89 8.22
N THR A 119 -15.71 -28.75 8.00
CA THR A 119 -14.98 -28.41 6.77
C THR A 119 -14.03 -29.52 6.32
N ILE A 120 -13.33 -30.15 7.27
CA ILE A 120 -12.41 -31.27 6.99
C ILE A 120 -13.17 -32.45 6.39
N ARG A 121 -14.34 -32.78 6.93
CA ARG A 121 -15.17 -33.90 6.46
C ARG A 121 -15.78 -33.61 5.09
N MET A 122 -16.14 -32.36 4.82
CA MET A 122 -16.57 -31.93 3.48
C MET A 122 -15.42 -32.06 2.46
N LEU A 123 -14.20 -31.62 2.81
CA LEU A 123 -13.02 -31.75 1.95
C LEU A 123 -12.70 -33.21 1.65
N SER A 124 -12.67 -34.09 2.65
CA SER A 124 -12.40 -35.52 2.43
C SER A 124 -13.41 -36.16 1.47
N ALA A 125 -14.68 -35.78 1.55
CA ALA A 125 -15.70 -36.28 0.63
C ALA A 125 -15.52 -35.74 -0.80
N ILE A 126 -15.11 -34.47 -0.95
CA ILE A 126 -14.74 -33.90 -2.26
C ILE A 126 -13.53 -34.65 -2.83
N GLU A 127 -12.51 -34.93 -2.02
CA GLU A 127 -11.33 -35.69 -2.43
C GLU A 127 -11.69 -37.08 -2.95
N THR A 128 -12.51 -37.84 -2.20
CA THR A 128 -13.02 -39.14 -2.67
C THR A 128 -13.77 -39.02 -4.00
N ARG A 129 -14.60 -37.97 -4.16
CA ARG A 129 -15.32 -37.75 -5.41
C ARG A 129 -14.38 -37.45 -6.59
N LEU A 130 -13.29 -36.72 -6.35
CA LEU A 130 -12.28 -36.47 -7.38
C LEU A 130 -11.57 -37.76 -7.79
N GLU A 131 -11.20 -38.60 -6.84
CA GLU A 131 -10.57 -39.91 -7.11
C GLU A 131 -11.47 -40.82 -7.96
N GLU A 132 -12.78 -40.84 -7.68
CA GLU A 132 -13.76 -41.58 -8.49
C GLU A 132 -13.83 -41.05 -9.93
N LEU A 133 -13.83 -39.72 -10.10
CA LEU A 133 -13.88 -39.08 -11.42
C LEU A 133 -12.60 -39.37 -12.21
N PHE A 134 -11.43 -39.30 -11.58
CA PHE A 134 -10.16 -39.65 -12.22
C PHE A 134 -10.15 -41.12 -12.65
N SER A 135 -10.54 -42.04 -11.75
CA SER A 135 -10.66 -43.45 -12.08
C SER A 135 -11.62 -43.71 -13.24
N THR A 136 -12.71 -42.94 -13.32
CA THR A 136 -13.68 -43.02 -14.41
C THR A 136 -13.05 -42.56 -15.72
N ILE A 137 -12.36 -41.41 -15.73
CA ILE A 137 -11.69 -40.85 -16.90
C ILE A 137 -10.63 -41.83 -17.44
N GLU A 138 -9.82 -42.40 -16.56
CA GLU A 138 -8.78 -43.38 -16.95
C GLU A 138 -9.39 -44.62 -17.61
N ARG A 139 -10.58 -45.04 -17.17
CA ARG A 139 -11.27 -46.22 -17.71
C ARG A 139 -12.05 -45.93 -19.00
N MET A 140 -12.21 -44.66 -19.41
CA MET A 140 -12.98 -44.33 -20.61
C MET A 140 -12.25 -44.80 -21.89
N ASN A 141 -13.03 -45.28 -22.86
CA ASN A 141 -12.48 -45.70 -24.14
C ASN A 141 -11.98 -44.49 -24.95
N GLN A 142 -10.66 -44.37 -25.06
CA GLN A 142 -9.93 -43.34 -25.80
C GLN A 142 -10.41 -43.18 -27.25
N GLN A 143 -10.83 -44.26 -27.92
CA GLN A 143 -11.32 -44.19 -29.31
C GLN A 143 -12.63 -43.40 -29.41
N LYS A 144 -13.57 -43.66 -28.50
CA LYS A 144 -14.84 -42.92 -28.46
C LYS A 144 -14.64 -41.45 -28.09
N ILE A 145 -13.64 -41.15 -27.26
CA ILE A 145 -13.27 -39.77 -26.91
C ILE A 145 -12.76 -39.05 -28.16
N ALA A 146 -11.81 -39.64 -28.89
CA ALA A 146 -11.26 -39.05 -30.12
C ALA A 146 -12.35 -38.83 -31.19
N GLU A 147 -13.30 -39.75 -31.33
CA GLU A 147 -14.46 -39.58 -32.21
C GLU A 147 -15.36 -38.43 -31.77
N ALA A 148 -15.65 -38.31 -30.48
CA ALA A 148 -16.45 -37.22 -29.91
C ALA A 148 -15.76 -35.86 -30.05
N GLU A 149 -14.44 -35.79 -29.84
CA GLU A 149 -13.64 -34.59 -30.06
C GLU A 149 -13.67 -34.15 -31.52
N LYS A 150 -13.48 -35.09 -32.45
CA LYS A 150 -13.57 -34.82 -33.88
C LYS A 150 -14.97 -34.32 -34.27
N PHE A 151 -16.02 -34.92 -33.71
CA PHE A 151 -17.39 -34.47 -33.95
C PHE A 151 -17.62 -33.05 -33.44
N ARG A 152 -17.19 -32.74 -32.20
CA ARG A 152 -17.30 -31.40 -31.62
C ARG A 152 -16.49 -30.37 -32.41
N GLU A 153 -15.30 -30.73 -32.88
CA GLU A 153 -14.49 -29.85 -33.72
C GLU A 153 -15.19 -29.56 -35.06
N ILE A 154 -15.79 -30.57 -35.68
CA ILE A 154 -16.59 -30.38 -36.90
C ILE A 154 -17.78 -29.46 -36.62
N GLU A 155 -18.51 -29.66 -35.53
CA GLU A 155 -19.65 -28.84 -35.12
C GLU A 155 -19.26 -27.38 -34.90
N VAL A 156 -18.17 -27.12 -34.16
CA VAL A 156 -17.67 -25.76 -33.96
C VAL A 156 -17.34 -25.11 -35.31
N ARG A 157 -16.63 -25.83 -36.20
CA ARG A 157 -16.30 -25.33 -37.54
C ARG A 157 -17.53 -25.08 -38.41
N THR A 158 -18.59 -25.89 -38.30
CA THR A 158 -19.82 -25.67 -39.09
C THR A 158 -20.58 -24.45 -38.60
N VAL A 159 -20.69 -24.27 -37.28
CA VAL A 159 -21.30 -23.08 -36.66
C VAL A 159 -20.57 -21.81 -37.13
N GLU A 160 -19.24 -21.78 -37.05
CA GLU A 160 -18.44 -20.64 -37.51
C GLU A 160 -18.67 -20.30 -38.99
N ARG A 161 -18.78 -21.33 -39.85
CA ARG A 161 -19.07 -21.14 -41.29
C ARG A 161 -20.47 -20.57 -41.51
N ILE A 162 -21.48 -21.09 -40.81
CA ILE A 162 -22.86 -20.61 -40.92
C ILE A 162 -22.95 -19.15 -40.49
N GLU A 163 -22.34 -18.80 -39.35
CA GLU A 163 -22.31 -17.42 -38.88
C GLU A 163 -21.62 -16.49 -39.88
N LYS A 164 -20.50 -16.91 -40.48
CA LYS A 164 -19.80 -16.13 -41.49
C LYS A 164 -20.67 -15.91 -42.74
N MET A 165 -21.32 -16.95 -43.25
CA MET A 165 -22.25 -16.82 -44.37
C MET A 165 -23.40 -15.86 -44.05
N HIS A 166 -23.96 -15.93 -42.85
CA HIS A 166 -25.03 -15.03 -42.41
C HIS A 166 -24.56 -13.56 -42.32
N ARG A 167 -23.34 -13.33 -41.81
CA ARG A 167 -22.71 -11.99 -41.79
C ARG A 167 -22.51 -11.43 -43.21
N GLU A 168 -22.05 -12.25 -44.15
CA GLU A 168 -21.87 -11.85 -45.54
C GLU A 168 -23.22 -11.57 -46.24
N GLU A 169 -24.24 -12.40 -45.98
CA GLU A 169 -25.57 -12.23 -46.56
C GLU A 169 -26.25 -10.96 -46.06
N THR A 170 -26.18 -10.67 -44.75
CA THR A 170 -26.73 -9.43 -44.18
C THR A 170 -26.04 -8.19 -44.73
N PHE A 171 -24.71 -8.20 -44.85
CA PHE A 171 -23.95 -7.12 -45.47
C PHE A 171 -24.33 -6.93 -46.95
N ALA A 172 -24.45 -8.02 -47.71
CA ALA A 172 -24.87 -7.97 -49.11
C ALA A 172 -26.30 -7.43 -49.28
N LYS A 173 -27.24 -7.87 -48.42
CA LYS A 173 -28.62 -7.35 -48.38
C LYS A 173 -28.64 -5.86 -48.08
N GLU A 174 -27.84 -5.38 -47.11
CA GLU A 174 -27.77 -3.97 -46.77
C GLU A 174 -27.21 -3.12 -47.91
N LYS A 175 -26.14 -3.59 -48.56
CA LYS A 175 -25.55 -2.94 -49.74
C LYS A 175 -26.56 -2.84 -50.88
N ARG A 176 -27.29 -3.94 -51.16
CA ARG A 176 -28.35 -3.96 -52.18
C ARG A 176 -29.48 -2.98 -51.84
N ARG A 177 -29.91 -2.94 -50.58
CA ARG A 177 -30.93 -2.01 -50.09
C ARG A 177 -30.50 -0.55 -50.26
N LYS A 178 -29.27 -0.20 -49.88
CA LYS A 178 -28.69 1.14 -50.05
C LYS A 178 -28.59 1.54 -51.52
N ALA A 179 -28.17 0.62 -52.40
CA ALA A 179 -28.10 0.87 -53.84
C ALA A 179 -29.49 1.10 -54.47
N LEU A 180 -30.48 0.27 -54.11
CA LEU A 180 -31.87 0.46 -54.55
C LEU A 180 -32.43 1.80 -54.06
N ALA A 181 -32.22 2.16 -52.79
CA ALA A 181 -32.67 3.44 -52.25
C ALA A 181 -32.04 4.64 -52.99
N ARG A 182 -30.75 4.56 -53.34
CA ARG A 182 -30.07 5.57 -54.19
C ARG A 182 -30.61 5.62 -55.62
N SER A 183 -31.01 4.47 -56.19
CA SER A 183 -31.60 4.42 -57.53
C SER A 183 -33.02 4.96 -57.58
N LEU A 184 -33.79 4.76 -56.51
CA LEU A 184 -35.18 5.22 -56.39
C LEU A 184 -35.29 6.66 -55.89
N SER A 185 -34.22 7.23 -55.31
CA SER A 185 -34.25 8.62 -54.86
C SER A 185 -34.44 9.55 -56.07
N PRO A 186 -35.35 10.54 -55.97
CA PRO A 186 -35.59 11.46 -57.06
C PRO A 186 -34.30 12.20 -57.42
N PRO A 187 -34.04 12.45 -58.72
CA PRO A 187 -32.86 13.15 -59.15
C PRO A 187 -32.83 14.54 -58.50
N HIS A 188 -31.81 14.79 -57.68
CA HIS A 188 -31.64 16.10 -57.07
C HIS A 188 -31.37 17.13 -58.18
N PRO A 189 -32.08 18.28 -58.19
CA PRO A 189 -31.81 19.32 -59.17
C PRO A 189 -30.35 19.76 -59.07
N LYS A 190 -29.65 19.85 -60.21
CA LYS A 190 -28.28 20.36 -60.23
C LYS A 190 -28.35 21.84 -59.81
N SER A 191 -27.86 22.17 -58.62
CA SER A 191 -27.66 23.56 -58.22
C SER A 191 -26.31 24.05 -58.73
N GLY A 192 -26.29 25.22 -59.38
CA GLY A 192 -25.07 25.83 -59.93
C GLY A 192 -25.03 25.91 -61.46
N ARG A 193 -23.93 26.47 -61.99
CA ARG A 193 -23.71 26.63 -63.44
C ARG A 193 -23.45 25.26 -64.08
N PRO A 194 -23.93 25.03 -65.32
CA PRO A 194 -23.70 23.78 -66.04
C PRO A 194 -22.21 23.51 -66.20
N LEU A 195 -21.81 22.25 -66.01
CA LEU A 195 -20.43 21.79 -66.26
C LEU A 195 -20.12 22.01 -67.73
N MET A 196 -19.21 22.95 -68.03
CA MET A 196 -18.70 23.13 -69.39
C MET A 196 -18.01 21.84 -69.84
N GLU A 197 -18.40 21.33 -71.01
CA GLU A 197 -17.66 20.26 -71.65
C GLU A 197 -16.22 20.71 -71.85
N ARG A 198 -15.28 19.92 -71.32
CA ARG A 198 -13.87 20.11 -71.65
C ARG A 198 -13.73 19.77 -73.14
N SER A 199 -12.93 20.55 -73.85
CA SER A 199 -12.57 20.25 -75.24
C SER A 199 -12.13 18.80 -75.36
N ARG A 200 -12.66 18.08 -76.35
CA ARG A 200 -12.27 16.69 -76.61
C ARG A 200 -10.74 16.63 -76.78
N PRO A 201 -10.02 15.75 -76.06
CA PRO A 201 -8.60 15.59 -76.28
C PRO A 201 -8.35 15.23 -77.75
N LEU A 202 -7.32 15.80 -78.35
CA LEU A 202 -6.91 15.48 -79.72
C LEU A 202 -6.76 13.95 -79.84
N ASN A 203 -7.47 13.36 -80.79
CA ASN A 203 -7.32 11.94 -81.14
C ASN A 203 -5.91 11.75 -81.72
N ILE A 204 -4.93 11.51 -80.83
CA ILE A 204 -3.67 10.91 -81.23
C ILE A 204 -4.03 9.47 -81.58
N LEU A 205 -4.31 9.21 -82.86
CA LEU A 205 -4.45 7.84 -83.35
C LEU A 205 -3.17 7.10 -82.94
N PHE A 206 -3.32 6.16 -82.02
CA PHE A 206 -2.29 5.19 -81.69
C PHE A 206 -2.00 4.39 -82.97
N VAL A 207 -0.96 4.78 -83.70
CA VAL A 207 -0.48 4.00 -84.84
C VAL A 207 0.33 2.83 -84.24
N PRO A 208 -0.10 1.57 -84.43
CA PRO A 208 0.68 0.42 -83.99
C PRO A 208 2.02 0.40 -84.75
N LYS A 209 3.11 0.19 -84.00
CA LYS A 209 4.49 0.16 -84.51
C LYS A 209 4.62 -0.89 -85.62
N GLY A 210 4.76 -0.46 -86.88
CA GLY A 210 4.97 -1.37 -88.01
C GLY A 210 4.65 -0.84 -89.41
N SER A 211 3.97 0.30 -89.56
CA SER A 211 3.73 0.89 -90.90
C SER A 211 4.65 2.08 -91.15
N GLN A 212 5.65 1.89 -92.01
CA GLN A 212 6.39 3.00 -92.62
C GLN A 212 5.50 3.66 -93.67
N ARG A 213 5.17 4.94 -93.48
CA ARG A 213 5.08 5.89 -94.60
C ARG A 213 5.89 7.13 -94.27
N GLN A 214 6.55 7.61 -95.32
CA GLN A 214 7.67 8.53 -95.29
C GLN A 214 7.27 9.94 -94.87
N ILE A 215 8.28 10.62 -94.35
CA ILE A 215 8.30 11.91 -93.67
C ILE A 215 8.06 13.06 -94.66
N HIS A 216 7.30 14.08 -94.26
CA HIS A 216 7.66 15.46 -94.61
C HIS A 216 7.59 16.38 -93.39
N THR A 217 8.78 16.80 -92.98
CA THR A 217 9.07 17.81 -91.97
C THR A 217 8.77 19.20 -92.53
N LYS A 218 8.07 20.03 -91.75
CA LYS A 218 8.34 21.47 -91.75
C LYS A 218 8.74 21.86 -90.34
N LYS A 219 10.01 22.24 -90.24
CA LYS A 219 10.67 22.76 -89.05
C LYS A 219 10.12 24.16 -88.76
N THR A 220 9.69 24.40 -87.52
CA THR A 220 9.73 25.72 -86.87
C THR A 220 10.06 25.44 -85.40
N THR A 221 11.34 25.42 -85.06
CA THR A 221 12.06 26.52 -84.37
C THR A 221 11.48 26.85 -83.00
N THR A 222 12.22 26.39 -82.00
CA THR A 222 12.63 27.17 -80.83
C THR A 222 11.54 27.44 -79.79
N THR A 223 11.71 26.88 -78.58
CA THR A 223 12.31 27.61 -77.44
C THR A 223 12.13 26.78 -76.17
N THR A 224 13.27 26.29 -75.69
CA THR A 224 13.73 26.20 -74.31
C THR A 224 12.75 26.50 -73.17
N ASN A 225 12.76 25.60 -72.19
CA ASN A 225 12.86 25.81 -70.73
C ASN A 225 11.92 24.82 -70.02
N ASN A 226 12.40 23.67 -69.56
CA ASN A 226 13.30 23.49 -68.40
C ASN A 226 12.75 24.22 -67.18
N TYR A 227 12.15 23.47 -66.24
CA TYR A 227 12.36 23.55 -64.79
C TYR A 227 11.23 22.84 -64.03
N ARG A 228 11.66 21.99 -63.08
CA ARG A 228 11.08 21.84 -61.72
C ARG A 228 9.64 21.27 -61.62
N TYR A 229 9.39 20.14 -60.97
CA TYR A 229 9.76 19.85 -59.58
C TYR A 229 9.77 18.32 -59.33
N THR A 230 10.96 17.74 -59.23
CA THR A 230 11.24 16.64 -58.31
C THR A 230 11.56 17.26 -56.95
N GLU A 231 10.56 17.50 -56.11
CA GLU A 231 10.83 17.91 -54.71
C GLU A 231 9.59 17.81 -53.82
N ILE A 232 9.01 16.61 -53.67
CA ILE A 232 8.26 16.27 -52.43
C ILE A 232 8.59 14.82 -52.05
N LYS A 233 9.87 14.59 -51.76
CA LYS A 233 10.30 13.64 -50.74
C LYS A 233 11.12 14.45 -49.75
N GLN A 234 10.56 14.73 -48.56
CA GLN A 234 11.23 15.06 -47.29
C GLN A 234 10.31 15.93 -46.42
N LYS A 235 9.33 15.31 -45.75
CA LYS A 235 8.73 15.91 -44.53
C LYS A 235 8.05 14.90 -43.59
N CYS A 236 8.45 13.63 -43.60
CA CYS A 236 7.92 12.64 -42.67
C CYS A 236 8.96 11.79 -41.91
N GLU A 237 10.27 12.04 -42.07
CA GLU A 237 11.28 11.36 -41.25
C GLU A 237 12.44 12.31 -40.92
N LYS A 238 12.20 13.16 -39.92
CA LYS A 238 13.14 13.52 -38.85
C LYS A 238 12.30 13.99 -37.67
#